data_AF-A0A966E4X1-F1
#
_entry.id   AF-A0A966E4X1-F1
#
_cell.length_a   1.000
_cell.length_b   1.000
_cell.length_c   1.000
_cell.angle_alpha   90.00
_cell.angle_beta   90.00
_cell.angle_gamma   90.00
#
_symmetry.space_group_name_H-M   'P 1'
#
loop_
_entity.id
_entity.type
_entity.pdbx_description
1 polymer ?
#
loop_
_entity_poly.entity_id
_entity_poly.type
_entity_poly.pdbx_seq_one_letter_code
_entity_poly.pdbx_strand_id
1 'polypeptide(L)'
;MNKLIPLLPLLLVVTACSQGPVPADTSVITSRSDAWEAALNAADTDAIVDFYTSDARLLPPNGEMSSGKDAVRAVFGGMIEAGIGGDLTSIDAVVVGDIGYNVGTYTLTSGDALVDRGKFIETWSRGNDGQWRIANDIWNSDLPLATSETEPHSAHVMILHEVENAEHWLAAWRGEDSRHKLFRDNGAAHVHTFQNAADPNLTGLVIAINDMAAFEAMLASEEGQAAAAEDGVKMDTMIIMSEAE
;
A
#
# COMPACT_ATOMS: atom_id res chain seq x y z
N MET A 1 78.27 45.42 -36.46
CA MET A 1 77.35 45.52 -35.30
C MET A 1 76.06 44.81 -35.68
N ASN A 2 75.99 43.49 -35.46
CA ASN A 2 74.80 42.67 -35.65
C ASN A 2 74.55 41.92 -34.34
N LYS A 3 73.38 42.07 -33.74
CA LYS A 3 72.91 41.17 -32.68
C LYS A 3 71.47 40.77 -32.99
N LEU A 4 71.31 39.52 -33.45
CA LEU A 4 70.04 38.82 -33.55
C LEU A 4 69.51 38.59 -32.11
N ILE A 5 68.23 38.85 -31.90
CA ILE A 5 67.48 38.43 -30.70
C ILE A 5 66.64 37.22 -31.11
N PRO A 6 66.82 36.03 -30.51
CA PRO A 6 65.98 34.88 -30.82
C PRO A 6 64.67 34.97 -30.04
N LEU A 7 63.55 34.76 -30.73
CA LEU A 7 62.22 34.60 -30.13
C LEU A 7 62.09 33.16 -29.65
N LEU A 8 62.03 32.93 -28.34
CA LEU A 8 61.80 31.62 -27.74
C LEU A 8 60.28 31.42 -27.55
N PRO A 9 59.63 30.36 -28.08
CA PRO A 9 58.22 30.14 -27.85
C PRO A 9 58.00 29.61 -26.43
N LEU A 10 57.19 30.31 -25.64
CA LEU A 10 56.73 29.86 -24.33
C LEU A 10 55.68 28.75 -24.55
N LEU A 11 56.10 27.49 -24.43
CA LEU A 11 55.22 26.34 -24.49
C LEU A 11 54.46 26.21 -23.16
N LEU A 12 53.18 26.60 -23.16
CA LEU A 12 52.28 26.44 -22.01
C LEU A 12 51.86 24.96 -21.91
N VAL A 13 52.49 24.21 -21.00
CA VAL A 13 52.09 22.82 -20.71
C VAL A 13 50.85 22.87 -19.82
N VAL A 14 49.68 22.68 -20.41
CA VAL A 14 48.44 22.46 -19.65
C VAL A 14 48.43 20.99 -19.24
N THR A 15 48.97 20.69 -18.04
CA THR A 15 48.79 19.39 -17.40
C THR A 15 47.33 19.28 -16.96
N ALA A 16 46.49 18.78 -17.86
CA ALA A 16 45.19 18.25 -17.50
C ALA A 16 45.42 16.99 -16.67
N CYS A 17 45.35 17.12 -15.34
CA CYS A 17 45.17 15.96 -14.48
C CYS A 17 43.81 15.35 -14.83
N SER A 18 43.79 14.34 -15.71
CA SER A 18 42.66 13.43 -15.80
C SER A 18 42.67 12.56 -14.55
N GLN A 19 42.22 13.10 -13.43
CA GLN A 19 41.78 12.26 -12.33
C GLN A 19 40.56 11.51 -12.88
N GLY A 20 40.69 10.19 -13.06
CA GLY A 20 39.53 9.34 -13.28
C GLY A 20 38.51 9.57 -12.15
N PRO A 21 37.24 9.15 -12.32
CA PRO A 21 36.24 9.33 -11.27
C PRO A 21 36.80 8.79 -9.96
N VAL A 22 36.98 9.66 -8.97
CA VAL A 22 37.29 9.24 -7.61
C VAL A 22 36.14 8.31 -7.22
N PRO A 23 36.42 7.06 -6.79
CA PRO A 23 35.36 6.18 -6.29
C PRO A 23 34.58 6.95 -5.23
N ALA A 24 33.28 7.12 -5.46
CA ALA A 24 32.49 7.91 -4.55
C ALA A 24 32.41 7.18 -3.21
N ASP A 25 32.66 7.90 -2.12
CA ASP A 25 32.65 7.34 -0.77
C ASP A 25 31.21 7.07 -0.36
N THR A 26 30.79 5.81 -0.44
CA THR A 26 29.43 5.37 -0.10
C THR A 26 29.17 5.39 1.40
N SER A 27 30.24 5.41 2.23
CA SER A 27 30.12 5.44 3.69
C SER A 27 29.43 6.71 4.21
N VAL A 28 29.44 7.80 3.42
CA VAL A 28 28.74 9.03 3.78
C VAL A 28 27.23 8.82 3.91
N ILE A 29 26.63 7.97 3.08
CA ILE A 29 25.19 7.67 3.13
C ILE A 29 24.90 6.74 4.30
N THR A 30 25.69 5.68 4.48
CA THR A 30 25.47 4.73 5.59
C THR A 30 25.65 5.42 6.95
N SER A 31 26.69 6.24 7.13
CA SER A 31 26.86 7.01 8.37
C SER A 31 25.77 8.06 8.60
N ARG A 32 25.19 8.62 7.53
CA ARG A 32 24.02 9.50 7.63
C ARG A 32 22.77 8.72 8.04
N SER A 33 22.58 7.50 7.53
CA SER A 33 21.52 6.58 7.94
C SER A 33 21.64 6.22 9.42
N ASP A 34 22.85 5.89 9.90
CA ASP A 34 23.10 5.59 11.32
C ASP A 34 22.76 6.80 12.22
N ALA A 35 23.10 8.01 11.77
CA ALA A 35 22.79 9.23 12.50
C ALA A 35 21.29 9.57 12.49
N TRP A 36 20.57 9.21 11.43
CA TRP A 36 19.11 9.33 11.37
C TRP A 36 18.46 8.36 12.36
N GLU A 37 18.90 7.10 12.40
CA GLU A 37 18.42 6.10 13.35
C GLU A 37 18.64 6.56 14.81
N ALA A 38 19.84 7.08 15.09
CA ALA A 38 20.14 7.64 16.40
C ALA A 38 19.21 8.80 16.78
N ALA A 39 18.82 9.66 15.82
CA ALA A 39 17.88 10.75 16.07
C ALA A 39 16.46 10.24 16.35
N LEU A 40 16.01 9.20 15.63
CA LEU A 40 14.71 8.56 15.87
C LEU A 40 14.66 7.99 17.30
N ASN A 41 15.69 7.23 17.67
CA ASN A 41 15.79 6.59 18.99
C ASN A 41 16.03 7.60 20.13
N ALA A 42 16.54 8.80 19.82
CA ALA A 42 16.64 9.92 20.75
C ALA A 42 15.35 10.76 20.84
N ALA A 43 14.30 10.41 20.10
CA ALA A 43 13.06 11.18 19.99
C ALA A 43 13.27 12.63 19.49
N ASP A 44 14.29 12.87 18.66
CA ASP A 44 14.64 14.19 18.15
C ASP A 44 14.01 14.45 16.77
N THR A 45 12.76 14.91 16.78
CA THR A 45 12.02 15.21 15.54
C THR A 45 12.68 16.32 14.71
N ASP A 46 13.32 17.31 15.35
CA ASP A 46 13.96 18.41 14.64
C ASP A 46 15.19 17.92 13.87
N ALA A 47 16.01 17.09 14.51
CA ALA A 47 17.14 16.45 13.87
C ALA A 47 16.70 15.56 12.70
N ILE A 48 15.65 14.73 12.89
CA ILE A 48 15.07 13.90 11.82
C ILE A 48 14.71 14.76 10.62
N VAL A 49 13.97 15.85 10.81
CA VAL A 49 13.53 16.74 9.74
C VAL A 49 14.71 17.35 8.96
N ASP A 50 15.87 17.54 9.61
CA ASP A 50 17.07 18.10 8.97
C ASP A 50 17.85 17.11 8.11
N PHE A 51 17.60 15.80 8.23
CA PHE A 51 18.08 14.80 7.28
C PHE A 51 17.37 14.86 5.93
N TYR A 52 16.23 15.54 5.82
CA TYR A 52 15.45 15.61 4.60
C TYR A 52 15.66 16.92 3.83
N THR A 53 15.63 16.81 2.50
CA THR A 53 15.55 17.97 1.60
C THR A 53 14.26 18.75 1.82
N SER A 54 14.23 20.03 1.42
CA SER A 54 13.04 20.88 1.60
C SER A 54 11.81 20.37 0.85
N ASP A 55 12.02 19.63 -0.24
CA ASP A 55 11.03 19.04 -1.13
C ASP A 55 11.01 17.50 -1.05
N ALA A 56 11.52 16.94 0.04
CA ALA A 56 11.57 15.49 0.24
C ALA A 56 10.20 14.84 0.07
N ARG A 57 10.16 13.65 -0.53
CA ARG A 57 8.92 12.88 -0.73
C ARG A 57 8.92 11.65 0.17
N LEU A 58 7.85 11.50 0.94
CA LEU A 58 7.60 10.28 1.72
C LEU A 58 6.55 9.44 1.01
N LEU A 59 6.84 8.15 0.88
CA LEU A 59 5.99 7.16 0.23
C LEU A 59 5.70 6.00 1.20
N PRO A 60 4.90 6.26 2.26
CA PRO A 60 4.57 5.24 3.25
C PRO A 60 3.76 4.09 2.66
N PRO A 61 3.79 2.90 3.27
CA PRO A 61 2.88 1.80 2.93
C PRO A 61 1.42 2.24 3.01
N ASN A 62 0.62 1.89 1.99
CA ASN A 62 -0.83 2.13 1.90
C ASN A 62 -1.29 3.60 1.94
N GLY A 63 -0.37 4.56 2.06
CA GLY A 63 -0.67 5.99 2.09
C GLY A 63 -0.41 6.67 0.75
N GLU A 64 -1.00 7.84 0.56
CA GLU A 64 -0.61 8.73 -0.54
C GLU A 64 0.80 9.29 -0.30
N MET A 65 1.51 9.57 -1.39
CA MET A 65 2.78 10.27 -1.31
C MET A 65 2.58 11.66 -0.74
N SER A 66 3.39 12.01 0.27
CA SER A 66 3.41 13.34 0.88
C SER A 66 4.76 14.01 0.64
N SER A 67 4.86 15.34 0.82
CA SER A 67 6.05 16.09 0.45
C SER A 67 6.38 17.25 1.38
N GLY A 68 7.67 17.54 1.51
CA GLY A 68 8.23 18.64 2.26
C GLY A 68 8.49 18.33 3.74
N LYS A 69 9.24 19.22 4.39
CA LYS A 69 9.64 19.06 5.80
C LYS A 69 8.47 18.94 6.79
N ASP A 70 7.33 19.56 6.49
CA ASP A 70 6.13 19.45 7.33
C ASP A 70 5.53 18.03 7.28
N ALA A 71 5.54 17.40 6.11
CA ALA A 71 5.10 16.01 5.97
C ALA A 71 6.05 15.04 6.70
N VAL A 72 7.36 15.27 6.59
CA VAL A 72 8.39 14.53 7.34
C VAL A 72 8.15 14.64 8.84
N ARG A 73 7.96 15.87 9.34
CA ARG A 73 7.66 16.12 10.75
C ARG A 73 6.40 15.40 11.20
N ALA A 74 5.33 15.46 10.41
CA ALA A 74 4.07 14.82 10.75
C ALA A 74 4.21 13.29 10.87
N VAL A 75 4.90 12.65 9.91
CA VAL A 75 5.08 11.19 9.91
C VAL A 75 5.97 10.74 11.08
N PHE A 76 7.19 11.26 11.17
CA PHE A 76 8.14 10.76 12.18
C PHE A 76 7.87 11.33 13.57
N GLY A 77 7.31 12.54 13.67
CA GLY A 77 6.82 13.08 14.93
C GLY A 77 5.70 12.22 15.51
N GLY A 78 4.76 11.76 14.67
CA GLY A 78 3.71 10.82 15.11
C GLY A 78 4.27 9.48 15.58
N MET A 79 5.30 8.95 14.92
CA MET A 79 5.99 7.74 15.38
C MET A 79 6.65 7.95 16.76
N ILE A 80 7.37 9.06 16.93
CA ILE A 80 8.04 9.41 18.19
C ILE A 80 7.01 9.61 19.31
N GLU A 81 5.90 10.31 19.05
CA GLU A 81 4.81 10.49 20.01
C GLU A 81 4.15 9.17 20.43
N ALA A 82 4.09 8.20 19.51
CA ALA A 82 3.64 6.84 19.79
C ALA A 82 4.69 5.97 20.52
N GLY A 83 5.87 6.51 20.84
CA GLY A 83 6.96 5.79 21.51
C GLY A 83 7.69 4.80 20.61
N ILE A 84 7.62 4.98 19.30
CA ILE A 84 8.22 4.09 18.32
C ILE A 84 9.68 4.50 18.07
N GLY A 85 10.60 3.56 18.28
CA GLY A 85 11.99 3.60 17.83
C GLY A 85 12.25 2.58 16.73
N GLY A 86 13.50 2.46 16.28
CA GLY A 86 13.84 1.45 15.30
C GLY A 86 15.31 1.27 15.04
N ASP A 87 15.62 0.16 14.39
CA ASP A 87 16.93 -0.22 13.90
C ASP A 87 16.88 -0.30 12.37
N LEU A 88 17.89 0.26 11.70
CA LEU A 88 18.10 0.21 10.27
C LEU A 88 19.31 -0.66 9.95
N THR A 89 19.29 -1.30 8.79
CA THR A 89 20.45 -2.03 8.25
C THR A 89 20.59 -1.70 6.78
N SER A 90 21.65 -0.99 6.44
CA SER A 90 21.99 -0.70 5.04
C SER A 90 22.56 -1.95 4.37
N ILE A 91 21.96 -2.36 3.25
CA ILE A 91 22.35 -3.54 2.45
C ILE A 91 23.20 -3.12 1.25
N ASP A 92 22.80 -2.05 0.57
CA ASP A 92 23.52 -1.49 -0.58
C ASP A 92 23.42 0.03 -0.56
N ALA A 93 24.54 0.70 -0.80
CA ALA A 93 24.59 2.15 -0.89
C ALA A 93 25.53 2.56 -2.02
N VAL A 94 25.07 3.49 -2.84
CA VAL A 94 25.83 3.99 -4.00
C VAL A 94 25.76 5.50 -4.03
N VAL A 95 26.89 6.12 -4.38
CA VAL A 95 27.00 7.55 -4.63
C VAL A 95 27.47 7.77 -6.06
N VAL A 96 26.79 8.67 -6.78
CA VAL A 96 27.15 9.10 -8.14
C VAL A 96 27.04 10.61 -8.21
N GLY A 97 28.18 11.30 -8.15
CA GLY A 97 28.20 12.77 -8.13
C GLY A 97 27.53 13.31 -6.87
N ASP A 98 26.49 14.13 -7.06
CA ASP A 98 25.71 14.76 -5.97
C ASP A 98 24.41 14.00 -5.62
N ILE A 99 24.24 12.79 -6.15
CA ILE A 99 23.11 11.91 -5.83
C ILE A 99 23.61 10.56 -5.31
N GLY A 100 22.75 9.85 -4.60
CA GLY A 100 22.99 8.47 -4.20
C GLY A 100 21.72 7.77 -3.77
N TYR A 101 21.85 6.50 -3.42
CA TYR A 101 20.76 5.73 -2.84
C TYR A 101 21.26 4.86 -1.68
N ASN A 102 20.32 4.50 -0.81
CA ASN A 102 20.48 3.49 0.21
C ASN A 102 19.34 2.48 0.08
N VAL A 103 19.65 1.19 0.08
CA VAL A 103 18.68 0.10 0.17
C VAL A 103 18.95 -0.63 1.45
N GLY A 104 17.92 -0.87 2.26
CA GLY A 104 18.10 -1.52 3.54
C GLY A 104 16.84 -2.16 4.10
N THR A 105 16.98 -2.68 5.31
CA THR A 105 15.89 -3.22 6.11
C THR A 105 15.71 -2.42 7.38
N TYR A 106 14.51 -2.44 7.94
CA TYR A 106 14.20 -1.80 9.21
C TYR A 106 13.45 -2.74 10.15
N THR A 107 13.59 -2.49 11.45
CA THR A 107 12.71 -3.01 12.51
C THR A 107 12.24 -1.83 13.33
N LEU A 108 10.93 -1.68 13.52
CA LEU A 108 10.34 -0.67 14.39
C LEU A 108 9.78 -1.32 15.64
N THR A 109 10.03 -0.71 16.80
CA THR A 109 9.61 -1.23 18.10
C THR A 109 8.99 -0.13 18.95
N SER A 110 8.10 -0.53 19.86
CA SER A 110 7.58 0.31 20.93
C SER A 110 7.88 -0.38 22.25
N GLY A 111 8.93 0.06 22.94
CA GLY A 111 9.54 -0.73 24.01
C GLY A 111 10.05 -2.06 23.48
N ASP A 112 9.70 -3.17 24.12
CA ASP A 112 10.10 -4.52 23.68
C ASP A 112 9.18 -5.12 22.60
N ALA A 113 8.08 -4.43 22.25
CA ALA A 113 7.11 -4.95 21.29
C ALA A 113 7.51 -4.59 19.84
N LEU A 114 7.52 -5.59 18.96
CA LEU A 114 7.64 -5.38 17.52
C LEU A 114 6.39 -4.67 17.00
N VAL A 115 6.60 -3.50 16.40
CA VAL A 115 5.54 -2.71 15.75
C VAL A 115 5.49 -3.06 14.27
N ASP A 116 6.65 -3.04 13.60
CA ASP A 116 6.76 -3.36 12.18
C ASP A 116 8.17 -3.85 11.83
N ARG A 117 8.31 -4.54 10.71
CA ARG A 117 9.62 -4.79 10.08
C ARG A 117 9.45 -4.80 8.58
N GLY A 118 10.49 -4.41 7.86
CA GLY A 118 10.42 -4.36 6.42
C GLY A 118 11.69 -3.91 5.75
N LYS A 119 11.51 -3.29 4.58
CA LYS A 119 12.57 -2.84 3.68
C LYS A 119 12.32 -1.41 3.23
N PHE A 120 13.39 -0.69 2.94
CA PHE A 120 13.33 0.68 2.46
C PHE A 120 14.28 0.90 1.28
N ILE A 121 13.95 1.93 0.49
CA ILE A 121 14.85 2.55 -0.46
C ILE A 121 14.80 4.06 -0.19
N GLU A 122 15.96 4.64 0.00
CA GLU A 122 16.14 6.08 0.08
C GLU A 122 16.96 6.56 -1.10
N THR A 123 16.62 7.73 -1.61
CA THR A 123 17.54 8.47 -2.48
C THR A 123 18.02 9.70 -1.76
N TRP A 124 19.30 10.00 -1.92
CA TRP A 124 20.02 11.04 -1.23
C TRP A 124 20.53 12.07 -2.24
N SER A 125 20.61 13.33 -1.83
CA SER A 125 21.17 14.42 -2.62
C SER A 125 22.08 15.30 -1.79
N ARG A 126 23.23 15.69 -2.34
CA ARG A 126 24.18 16.61 -1.70
C ARG A 126 23.77 18.05 -1.97
N GLY A 127 23.46 18.78 -0.91
CA GLY A 127 23.18 20.21 -1.00
C GLY A 127 24.43 21.04 -1.32
N ASN A 128 24.23 22.30 -1.69
CA ASN A 128 25.32 23.26 -1.93
C ASN A 128 26.17 23.53 -0.67
N ASP A 129 25.62 23.24 0.51
CA ASP A 129 26.30 23.26 1.81
C ASP A 129 27.16 22.01 2.06
N GLY A 130 27.23 21.10 1.09
CA GLY A 130 27.96 19.84 1.17
C GLY A 130 27.23 18.75 1.95
N GLN A 131 26.03 19.02 2.48
CA GLN A 131 25.30 18.08 3.32
C GLN A 131 24.40 17.16 2.49
N TRP A 132 24.52 15.85 2.70
CA TRP A 132 23.69 14.82 2.08
C TRP A 132 22.34 14.71 2.76
N ARG A 133 21.23 14.85 2.04
CA ARG A 133 19.88 14.75 2.62
C ARG A 133 19.01 13.80 1.81
N ILE A 134 18.07 13.15 2.48
CA ILE A 134 17.08 12.27 1.87
C ILE A 134 16.14 13.11 1.00
N ALA A 135 16.03 12.74 -0.26
CA ALA A 135 15.14 13.33 -1.26
C ALA A 135 13.88 12.51 -1.45
N ASN A 136 13.99 11.18 -1.39
CA ASN A 136 12.85 10.26 -1.47
C ASN A 136 13.06 9.15 -0.48
N ASP A 137 12.00 8.84 0.26
CA ASP A 137 11.98 7.80 1.27
C ASP A 137 10.74 6.95 1.04
N ILE A 138 10.96 5.70 0.65
CA ILE A 138 9.92 4.70 0.43
C ILE A 138 10.26 3.47 1.26
N TRP A 139 9.27 2.99 2.01
CA TRP A 139 9.40 1.79 2.80
C TRP A 139 8.17 0.90 2.66
N ASN A 140 8.37 -0.39 2.85
CA ASN A 140 7.32 -1.40 2.74
C ASN A 140 7.42 -2.38 3.90
N SER A 141 6.31 -2.58 4.61
CA SER A 141 6.18 -3.62 5.63
C SER A 141 6.29 -5.01 5.00
N ASP A 142 6.95 -5.91 5.73
CA ASP A 142 6.95 -7.36 5.48
C ASP A 142 5.88 -8.09 6.29
N LEU A 143 5.18 -7.39 7.19
CA LEU A 143 4.05 -7.94 7.92
C LEU A 143 2.83 -8.00 6.97
N PRO A 144 1.98 -9.04 7.11
CA PRO A 144 0.71 -9.05 6.40
C PRO A 144 -0.11 -7.83 6.80
N LEU A 145 -0.90 -7.29 5.87
CA LEU A 145 -1.93 -6.33 6.22
C LEU A 145 -2.79 -6.96 7.32
N ALA A 146 -2.99 -6.23 8.42
CA ALA A 146 -3.94 -6.66 9.43
C ALA A 146 -5.28 -6.87 8.74
N THR A 147 -5.74 -8.11 8.66
CA THR A 147 -7.10 -8.41 8.24
C THR A 147 -8.01 -7.75 9.26
N SER A 148 -8.87 -6.83 8.84
CA SER A 148 -9.87 -6.25 9.72
C SER A 148 -10.85 -7.35 10.12
N GLU A 149 -10.56 -8.08 11.21
CA GLU A 149 -11.49 -9.01 11.88
C GLU A 149 -12.61 -8.26 12.63
N THR A 150 -13.06 -7.12 12.10
CA THR A 150 -14.09 -6.27 12.73
C THR A 150 -15.38 -6.16 11.92
N GLU A 151 -15.42 -6.74 10.72
CA GLU A 151 -16.71 -7.13 10.17
C GLU A 151 -17.14 -8.40 10.93
N PRO A 152 -18.33 -8.45 11.57
CA PRO A 152 -18.86 -9.72 12.03
C PRO A 152 -18.79 -10.67 10.83
N HIS A 153 -18.19 -11.87 11.00
CA HIS A 153 -18.04 -12.81 9.89
C HIS A 153 -19.41 -13.08 9.27
N SER A 154 -19.72 -12.38 8.18
CA SER A 154 -20.90 -12.66 7.37
C SER A 154 -20.63 -14.01 6.72
N ALA A 155 -21.47 -14.99 7.01
CA ALA A 155 -21.39 -16.27 6.31
C ALA A 155 -21.74 -16.01 4.84
N HIS A 156 -20.90 -16.47 3.91
CA HIS A 156 -21.27 -16.42 2.50
C HIS A 156 -22.00 -17.70 2.10
N VAL A 157 -23.08 -17.51 1.34
CA VAL A 157 -23.85 -18.60 0.74
C VAL A 157 -23.92 -18.40 -0.76
N MET A 158 -23.71 -19.49 -1.49
CA MET A 158 -23.98 -19.58 -2.91
C MET A 158 -25.26 -20.38 -3.14
N ILE A 159 -26.23 -19.77 -3.81
CA ILE A 159 -27.50 -20.42 -4.19
C ILE A 159 -27.48 -20.61 -5.70
N LEU A 160 -27.79 -21.80 -6.19
CA LEU A 160 -28.07 -22.04 -7.61
C LEU A 160 -29.47 -22.61 -7.75
N HIS A 161 -30.20 -22.16 -8.77
CA HIS A 161 -31.50 -22.71 -9.12
C HIS A 161 -31.83 -22.41 -10.58
N GLU A 162 -32.66 -23.25 -11.16
CA GLU A 162 -33.31 -22.95 -12.44
C GLU A 162 -34.48 -21.99 -12.25
N VAL A 163 -34.77 -21.22 -13.30
CA VAL A 163 -35.95 -20.34 -13.39
C VAL A 163 -36.74 -20.62 -14.67
N GLU A 164 -38.02 -20.25 -14.68
CA GLU A 164 -38.87 -20.37 -15.87
C GLU A 164 -38.41 -19.44 -17.01
N ASN A 165 -38.03 -18.20 -16.66
CA ASN A 165 -37.55 -17.20 -17.58
C ASN A 165 -36.50 -16.31 -16.91
N ALA A 166 -35.28 -16.36 -17.41
CA ALA A 166 -34.17 -15.65 -16.78
C ALA A 166 -34.19 -14.12 -16.97
N GLU A 167 -34.79 -13.60 -18.05
CA GLU A 167 -34.93 -12.16 -18.23
C GLU A 167 -35.92 -11.58 -17.20
N HIS A 168 -37.02 -12.30 -16.96
CA HIS A 168 -38.00 -11.97 -15.93
C HIS A 168 -37.36 -12.03 -14.53
N TRP A 169 -36.64 -13.12 -14.22
CA TRP A 169 -35.94 -13.24 -12.95
C TRP A 169 -34.94 -12.09 -12.75
N LEU A 170 -34.07 -11.82 -13.72
CA LEU A 170 -33.09 -10.72 -13.63
C LEU A 170 -33.75 -9.34 -13.49
N ALA A 171 -34.96 -9.14 -14.02
CA ALA A 171 -35.70 -7.90 -13.87
C ALA A 171 -36.12 -7.66 -12.41
N ALA A 172 -36.49 -8.71 -11.67
CA ALA A 172 -36.83 -8.63 -10.24
C ALA A 172 -35.66 -8.16 -9.35
N TRP A 173 -34.42 -8.30 -9.85
CA TRP A 173 -33.19 -7.87 -9.16
C TRP A 173 -32.72 -6.46 -9.53
N ARG A 174 -33.44 -5.73 -10.40
CA ARG A 174 -33.06 -4.38 -10.85
C ARG A 174 -34.02 -3.32 -10.31
N GLY A 175 -33.50 -2.14 -9.97
CA GLY A 175 -34.30 -0.99 -9.54
C GLY A 175 -34.48 -0.86 -8.01
N GLU A 176 -35.22 0.17 -7.62
CA GLU A 176 -35.39 0.62 -6.22
C GLU A 176 -36.21 -0.38 -5.39
N ASP A 177 -37.24 -1.00 -5.99
CA ASP A 177 -38.09 -2.04 -5.40
C ASP A 177 -37.65 -3.46 -5.80
N SER A 178 -36.33 -3.70 -5.90
CA SER A 178 -35.81 -5.02 -6.26
C SER A 178 -35.74 -6.00 -5.09
N ARG A 179 -35.55 -7.29 -5.39
CA ARG A 179 -35.32 -8.36 -4.39
C ARG A 179 -34.16 -8.06 -3.43
N HIS A 180 -33.23 -7.18 -3.79
CA HIS A 180 -32.21 -6.67 -2.87
C HIS A 180 -32.81 -6.07 -1.59
N LYS A 181 -33.99 -5.44 -1.64
CA LYS A 181 -34.65 -4.89 -0.45
C LYS A 181 -35.15 -6.01 0.46
N LEU A 182 -35.87 -7.00 -0.09
CA LEU A 182 -36.35 -8.16 0.67
C LEU A 182 -35.20 -8.88 1.37
N PHE A 183 -34.09 -9.11 0.67
CA PHE A 183 -32.91 -9.76 1.24
C PHE A 183 -32.26 -8.90 2.32
N ARG A 184 -32.11 -7.59 2.09
CA ARG A 184 -31.51 -6.65 3.07
C ARG A 184 -32.32 -6.53 4.35
N ASP A 185 -33.65 -6.46 4.23
CA ASP A 185 -34.55 -6.36 5.38
C ASP A 185 -34.53 -7.66 6.24
N ASN A 186 -34.01 -8.76 5.68
CA ASN A 186 -33.92 -10.06 6.33
C ASN A 186 -32.46 -10.51 6.54
N GLY A 187 -31.55 -9.55 6.76
CA GLY A 187 -30.21 -9.85 7.26
C GLY A 187 -29.17 -10.25 6.20
N ALA A 188 -29.51 -10.21 4.92
CA ALA A 188 -28.55 -10.41 3.83
C ALA A 188 -27.92 -9.08 3.36
N ALA A 189 -26.67 -9.16 2.92
CA ALA A 189 -25.89 -8.09 2.34
C ALA A 189 -25.16 -8.59 1.09
N HIS A 190 -24.59 -7.68 0.31
CA HIS A 190 -23.74 -8.01 -0.84
C HIS A 190 -24.34 -9.08 -1.78
N VAL A 191 -25.63 -8.95 -2.11
CA VAL A 191 -26.31 -9.89 -3.00
C VAL A 191 -25.85 -9.65 -4.43
N HIS A 192 -25.32 -10.70 -5.06
CA HIS A 192 -24.87 -10.70 -6.44
C HIS A 192 -25.59 -11.80 -7.22
N THR A 193 -26.22 -11.45 -8.33
CA THR A 193 -26.92 -12.41 -9.21
C THR A 193 -26.02 -12.90 -10.34
N PHE A 194 -26.12 -14.18 -10.66
CA PHE A 194 -25.38 -14.87 -11.70
C PHE A 194 -26.33 -15.58 -12.65
N GLN A 195 -25.88 -15.75 -13.89
CA GLN A 195 -26.55 -16.52 -14.92
C GLN A 195 -25.52 -17.39 -15.61
N ASN A 196 -25.85 -18.65 -15.85
CA ASN A 196 -25.00 -19.53 -16.62
C ASN A 196 -25.03 -19.12 -18.10
N ALA A 197 -23.85 -18.95 -18.71
CA ALA A 197 -23.74 -18.48 -20.09
C ALA A 197 -24.24 -19.50 -21.14
N ALA A 198 -24.20 -20.80 -20.82
CA ALA A 198 -24.65 -21.88 -21.71
C ALA A 198 -26.14 -22.21 -21.51
N ASP A 199 -26.66 -22.00 -20.30
CA ASP A 199 -28.08 -22.15 -19.98
C ASP A 199 -28.56 -20.93 -19.19
N PRO A 200 -29.12 -19.91 -19.86
CA PRO A 200 -29.57 -18.69 -19.21
C PRO A 200 -30.60 -18.92 -18.09
N ASN A 201 -31.37 -20.01 -18.14
CA ASN A 201 -32.36 -20.32 -17.11
C ASN A 201 -31.74 -20.96 -15.86
N LEU A 202 -30.48 -21.38 -15.89
CA LEU A 202 -29.72 -21.71 -14.69
C LEU A 202 -29.10 -20.43 -14.12
N THR A 203 -29.58 -20.04 -12.94
CA THR A 203 -29.22 -18.80 -12.28
C THR A 203 -28.62 -19.07 -10.89
N GLY A 204 -28.01 -18.05 -10.29
CA GLY A 204 -27.54 -18.18 -8.92
C GLY A 204 -27.35 -16.85 -8.22
N LEU A 205 -27.11 -16.94 -6.92
CA LEU A 205 -26.80 -15.82 -6.04
C LEU A 205 -25.54 -16.13 -5.24
N VAL A 206 -24.72 -15.10 -5.02
CA VAL A 206 -23.76 -15.07 -3.92
C VAL A 206 -24.21 -13.99 -2.96
N ILE A 207 -24.34 -14.33 -1.68
CA ILE A 207 -24.95 -13.50 -0.65
C ILE A 207 -24.07 -13.54 0.60
N ALA A 208 -23.81 -12.39 1.21
CA ALA A 208 -23.28 -12.30 2.57
C ALA A 208 -24.46 -12.30 3.56
N ILE A 209 -24.41 -13.11 4.61
CA ILE A 209 -25.49 -13.23 5.58
C ILE A 209 -25.01 -12.75 6.95
N ASN A 210 -25.58 -11.63 7.40
CA ASN A 210 -25.28 -11.01 8.68
C ASN A 210 -26.17 -11.56 9.80
N ASP A 211 -27.37 -12.05 9.46
CA ASP A 211 -28.31 -12.70 10.38
C ASP A 211 -28.91 -13.94 9.72
N MET A 212 -28.34 -15.11 10.06
CA MET A 212 -28.77 -16.39 9.48
C MET A 212 -30.21 -16.75 9.87
N ALA A 213 -30.62 -16.44 11.11
CA ALA A 213 -31.95 -16.78 11.58
C ALA A 213 -33.04 -15.97 10.86
N ALA A 214 -32.80 -14.67 10.64
CA ALA A 214 -33.70 -13.82 9.85
C ALA A 214 -33.77 -14.30 8.39
N PHE A 215 -32.63 -14.66 7.80
CA PHE A 215 -32.57 -15.14 6.42
C PHE A 215 -33.35 -16.46 6.22
N GLU A 216 -33.14 -17.44 7.10
CA GLU A 216 -33.87 -18.71 7.06
C GLU A 216 -35.38 -18.52 7.28
N ALA A 217 -35.77 -17.64 8.21
CA ALA A 217 -37.17 -17.31 8.46
C ALA A 217 -37.84 -16.68 7.22
N MET A 218 -37.13 -15.81 6.51
CA MET A 218 -37.60 -15.22 5.26
C MET A 218 -37.83 -16.28 4.18
N LEU A 219 -36.88 -17.19 3.97
CA LEU A 219 -37.03 -18.27 2.99
C LEU A 219 -38.22 -19.20 3.28
N ALA A 220 -38.52 -19.42 4.57
CA ALA A 220 -39.66 -20.24 5.01
C ALA A 220 -41.00 -19.48 5.00
N SER A 221 -40.99 -18.16 4.83
CA SER A 221 -42.19 -17.32 4.92
C SER A 221 -43.07 -17.39 3.66
N GLU A 222 -44.36 -17.05 3.81
CA GLU A 222 -45.28 -16.92 2.66
C GLU A 222 -44.81 -15.84 1.68
N GLU A 223 -44.24 -14.74 2.18
CA GLU A 223 -43.70 -13.66 1.34
C GLU A 223 -42.50 -14.14 0.52
N GLY A 224 -41.57 -14.86 1.13
CA GLY A 224 -40.41 -15.44 0.45
C GLY A 224 -40.82 -16.49 -0.60
N GLN A 225 -41.79 -17.35 -0.28
CA GLN A 225 -42.32 -18.33 -1.24
C GLN A 225 -43.06 -17.67 -2.39
N ALA A 226 -43.88 -16.65 -2.12
CA ALA A 226 -44.57 -15.88 -3.14
C ALA A 226 -43.58 -15.13 -4.05
N ALA A 227 -42.53 -14.55 -3.48
CA ALA A 227 -41.44 -13.92 -4.21
C ALA A 227 -40.73 -14.91 -5.16
N ALA A 228 -40.36 -16.09 -4.65
CA ALA A 228 -39.73 -17.12 -5.46
C ALA A 228 -40.64 -17.62 -6.59
N ALA A 229 -41.93 -17.82 -6.32
CA ALA A 229 -42.91 -18.21 -7.34
C ALA A 229 -43.14 -17.11 -8.38
N GLU A 230 -43.24 -15.85 -7.96
CA GLU A 230 -43.35 -14.69 -8.86
C GLU A 230 -42.13 -14.58 -9.78
N ASP A 231 -40.93 -14.85 -9.26
CA ASP A 231 -39.68 -14.82 -10.02
C ASP A 231 -39.47 -16.09 -10.88
N GLY A 232 -40.41 -17.05 -10.83
CA GLY A 232 -40.36 -18.30 -11.59
C GLY A 232 -39.28 -19.26 -11.12
N VAL A 233 -38.87 -19.21 -9.86
CA VAL A 233 -37.84 -20.09 -9.28
C VAL A 233 -38.36 -21.53 -9.18
N LYS A 234 -37.61 -22.48 -9.74
CA LYS A 234 -37.89 -23.91 -9.60
C LYS A 234 -37.26 -24.46 -8.33
N MET A 235 -38.05 -24.48 -7.25
CA MET A 235 -37.56 -24.83 -5.90
C MET A 235 -36.91 -26.22 -5.81
N ASP A 236 -37.34 -27.18 -6.63
CA ASP A 236 -36.79 -28.54 -6.69
C ASP A 236 -35.38 -28.61 -7.30
N THR A 237 -34.93 -27.54 -7.96
CA THR A 237 -33.59 -27.42 -8.54
C THR A 237 -32.62 -26.64 -7.64
N MET A 238 -33.09 -26.14 -6.50
CA MET A 238 -32.30 -25.27 -5.63
C MET A 238 -31.16 -26.03 -4.93
N ILE A 239 -29.96 -25.50 -5.08
CA ILE A 239 -28.74 -25.96 -4.41
C ILE A 239 -28.21 -24.78 -3.57
N ILE A 240 -27.94 -25.04 -2.30
CA ILE A 240 -27.36 -24.07 -1.37
C ILE A 240 -26.00 -24.61 -0.92
N MET A 241 -24.96 -23.81 -1.08
CA MET A 241 -23.59 -24.12 -0.66
C MET A 241 -23.12 -23.05 0.33
N SER A 242 -22.49 -23.49 1.41
CA SER A 242 -21.85 -22.64 2.43
C SER A 242 -20.33 -22.67 2.28
N GLU A 243 -19.65 -21.69 2.87
CA GLU A 243 -18.19 -21.71 3.00
C GLU A 243 -17.70 -23.01 3.68
N ALA A 244 -16.58 -23.55 3.19
CA ALA A 244 -15.94 -24.70 3.80
C ALA A 244 -15.04 -24.23 4.96
N GLU A 245 -15.14 -24.90 6.10
CA GLU A 245 -14.24 -24.72 7.26
C GLU A 245 -12.83 -25.26 7.00
#